data_AF-A0A0C3AK25-F1
#
_entry.id   AF-A0A0C3AK25-F1
#
_cell.length_a   1.000
_cell.length_b   1.000
_cell.length_c   1.000
_cell.angle_alpha   90.00
_cell.angle_beta   90.00
_cell.angle_gamma   90.00
#
_symmetry.space_group_name_H-M   'P 1'
#
loop_
_entity.id
_entity.type
_entity.pdbx_description
1 polymer ?
#
loop_
_entity_poly.entity_id
_entity_poly.type
_entity_poly.pdbx_seq_one_letter_code
_entity_poly.pdbx_strand_id
1 'polypeptide(L)'
;MEINLVLLPLHTICLAYIKLCCSIDIALQTQVVDAIHLNVSKQDCLQFFTTIEQHVDVIPIKEQVTIESSIHDMLNAIDDISHASADPPEAHAILIA
;
A
#
# COMPACT_ATOMS: atom_id res chain seq x y z
N MET A 1 -13.10 -27.14 -7.90
CA MET A 1 -13.59 -25.99 -7.12
C MET A 1 -13.44 -24.79 -8.03
N GLU A 2 -14.45 -24.54 -8.86
CA GLU A 2 -14.45 -23.45 -9.83
C GLU A 2 -14.71 -22.15 -9.06
N ILE A 3 -13.68 -21.32 -8.96
CA ILE A 3 -13.81 -19.98 -8.40
C ILE A 3 -14.60 -19.18 -9.44
N ASN A 4 -15.90 -19.06 -9.20
CA ASN A 4 -16.74 -18.12 -9.94
C ASN A 4 -16.18 -16.73 -9.65
N LEU A 5 -15.45 -16.17 -10.62
CA LEU A 5 -15.15 -14.75 -10.76
C LEU A 5 -16.49 -14.03 -11.00
N VAL A 6 -17.33 -13.99 -9.97
CA VAL A 6 -18.47 -13.10 -9.90
C VAL A 6 -17.88 -11.71 -10.04
N LEU A 7 -18.25 -10.99 -11.11
CA LEU A 7 -17.98 -9.56 -11.25
C LEU A 7 -18.16 -8.91 -9.88
N LEU A 8 -17.06 -8.55 -9.23
CA LEU A 8 -17.14 -7.70 -8.06
C LEU A 8 -17.81 -6.41 -8.54
N PRO A 9 -18.94 -6.00 -7.94
CA PRO A 9 -19.56 -4.74 -8.30
C PRO A 9 -18.50 -3.65 -8.22
N LEU A 10 -18.41 -2.76 -9.21
CA LEU A 10 -17.45 -1.65 -9.22
C LEU A 10 -17.42 -0.89 -7.88
N HIS A 11 -18.59 -0.76 -7.25
CA HIS A 11 -18.76 -0.21 -5.91
C HIS A 11 -17.93 -0.93 -4.82
N THR A 12 -17.85 -2.26 -4.86
CA THR A 12 -17.03 -3.04 -3.93
C THR A 12 -15.55 -2.81 -4.15
N ILE A 13 -15.11 -2.65 -5.40
CA ILE A 13 -13.73 -2.30 -5.76
C ILE A 13 -13.39 -0.91 -5.21
N CYS A 14 -14.27 0.08 -5.41
CA CYS A 14 -14.10 1.42 -4.84
C CYS A 14 -14.04 1.40 -3.30
N LEU A 15 -14.90 0.64 -2.63
CA LEU A 15 -14.90 0.53 -1.17
C LEU A 15 -13.61 -0.13 -0.65
N ALA A 16 -13.14 -1.18 -1.32
CA ALA A 16 -11.88 -1.83 -0.98
C ALA A 16 -10.70 -0.88 -1.17
N TYR A 17 -10.68 -0.12 -2.26
CA TYR A 17 -9.69 0.92 -2.51
C TYR A 17 -9.67 1.98 -1.40
N ILE A 18 -10.82 2.55 -1.04
CA ILE A 18 -10.91 3.57 0.03
C ILE A 18 -10.39 3.01 1.36
N LYS A 19 -10.79 1.78 1.71
CA LYS A 19 -10.30 1.13 2.94
C LYS A 19 -8.80 0.93 2.92
N LEU A 20 -8.23 0.53 1.78
CA LEU A 20 -6.79 0.39 1.62
C LEU A 20 -6.10 1.74 1.83
N CYS A 21 -6.56 2.81 1.17
CA CYS A 21 -6.01 4.17 1.36
C CYS A 21 -5.98 4.56 2.84
N CYS A 22 -7.09 4.36 3.56
CA CYS A 22 -7.18 4.70 4.98
C CYS A 22 -6.23 3.85 5.84
N SER A 23 -6.13 2.55 5.55
CA SER A 23 -5.24 1.66 6.30
C SER A 23 -3.77 2.04 6.11
N ILE A 24 -3.37 2.34 4.87
CA ILE A 24 -2.01 2.79 4.56
C ILE A 24 -1.71 4.13 5.23
N ASP A 25 -2.60 5.11 5.14
CA ASP A 25 -2.40 6.41 5.80
C ASP A 25 -2.16 6.26 7.31
N ILE A 26 -2.96 5.41 7.98
CA ILE A 26 -2.77 5.09 9.39
C ILE A 26 -1.43 4.39 9.64
N ALA A 27 -1.06 3.41 8.81
CA ALA A 27 0.21 2.70 8.94
C ALA A 27 1.41 3.63 8.80
N LEU A 28 1.43 4.48 7.77
CA LEU A 28 2.49 5.46 7.54
C LEU A 28 2.64 6.45 8.73
N GLN A 29 1.53 6.84 9.36
CA GLN A 29 1.55 7.78 10.49
C GLN A 29 1.90 7.12 11.84
N THR A 30 1.56 5.85 12.05
CA THR A 30 1.62 5.23 13.38
C THR A 30 2.67 4.13 13.52
N GLN A 31 3.17 3.58 12.42
CA GLN A 31 3.97 2.35 12.40
C GLN A 31 5.37 2.53 11.79
N VAL A 32 5.93 3.75 11.84
CA VAL A 32 7.27 4.08 11.33
C VAL A 32 8.38 3.16 11.88
N VAL A 33 8.17 2.55 13.06
CA VAL A 33 9.13 1.65 13.72
C VAL A 33 8.75 0.17 13.61
N ASP A 34 7.57 -0.14 13.05
CA ASP A 34 7.03 -1.50 12.98
C ASP A 34 7.09 -2.05 11.55
N ALA A 35 8.28 -2.53 11.18
CA ALA A 35 8.56 -3.11 9.87
C ALA A 35 7.64 -4.31 9.53
N ILE A 36 7.10 -5.02 10.52
CA ILE A 36 6.19 -6.15 10.29
C ILE A 36 4.86 -5.62 9.77
N HIS A 37 4.28 -4.61 10.41
CA HIS A 37 3.01 -4.04 9.97
C HIS A 37 3.14 -3.24 8.65
N LEU A 38 4.28 -2.60 8.39
CA LEU A 38 4.58 -2.00 7.09
C LEU A 38 4.63 -3.06 5.97
N ASN A 39 5.22 -4.23 6.25
CA ASN A 39 5.24 -5.32 5.27
C ASN A 39 3.85 -5.93 5.02
N VAL A 40 2.99 -6.04 6.04
CA VAL A 40 1.59 -6.45 5.86
C VAL A 40 0.86 -5.45 4.95
N SER A 41 1.03 -4.16 5.22
CA SER A 41 0.46 -3.08 4.40
C SER A 41 0.94 -3.16 2.93
N LYS A 42 2.21 -3.48 2.70
CA LYS A 42 2.75 -3.73 1.36
C LYS A 42 2.07 -4.91 0.66
N GLN A 43 1.87 -6.01 1.37
CA GLN A 43 1.17 -7.19 0.82
C GLN A 43 -0.29 -6.86 0.47
N ASP A 44 -0.98 -6.08 1.29
CA ASP A 44 -2.36 -5.66 1.02
C ASP A 44 -2.45 -4.83 -0.27
N CYS A 45 -1.50 -3.91 -0.50
CA CYS A 45 -1.39 -3.15 -1.75
C CYS A 45 -1.20 -4.07 -2.98
N LEU A 46 -0.29 -5.06 -2.89
CA LEU A 46 0.00 -5.98 -3.99
C LEU A 46 -1.18 -6.92 -4.29
N GLN A 47 -1.86 -7.39 -3.25
CA GLN A 47 -3.05 -8.23 -3.39
C GLN A 47 -4.21 -7.45 -4.00
N PHE A 48 -4.39 -6.19 -3.60
CA PHE A 48 -5.39 -5.32 -4.21
C PHE A 48 -5.07 -5.04 -5.69
N PHE A 49 -3.80 -4.77 -6.02
CA PHE A 49 -3.35 -4.59 -7.41
C PHE A 49 -3.68 -5.81 -8.28
N THR A 50 -3.37 -7.02 -7.80
CA THR A 50 -3.71 -8.27 -8.50
C THR A 50 -5.22 -8.41 -8.72
N THR A 51 -6.03 -7.96 -7.75
CA THR A 51 -7.49 -7.98 -7.87
C THR A 51 -7.97 -7.00 -8.94
N ILE A 52 -7.35 -5.82 -9.07
CA ILE A 52 -7.67 -4.84 -10.12
C ILE A 52 -7.32 -5.38 -11.50
N GLU A 53 -6.15 -6.00 -11.67
CA GLU A 53 -5.74 -6.60 -12.95
C GLU A 53 -6.75 -7.66 -13.43
N GLN A 54 -7.30 -8.45 -12.51
CA GLN A 54 -8.34 -9.46 -12.82
C GLN A 54 -9.69 -8.86 -13.23
N HIS A 55 -9.92 -7.57 -12.96
CA HIS A 55 -11.18 -6.87 -13.20
C HIS A 55 -11.02 -5.67 -14.16
N VAL A 56 -9.92 -5.61 -14.91
CA VAL A 56 -9.63 -4.49 -15.83
C VAL A 56 -10.76 -4.24 -16.83
N ASP A 57 -11.43 -5.30 -17.29
CA ASP A 57 -12.50 -5.21 -18.29
C ASP A 57 -13.77 -4.48 -17.79
N VAL A 58 -13.94 -4.33 -16.48
CA VAL A 58 -15.13 -3.72 -15.85
C VAL A 58 -14.83 -2.37 -15.20
N ILE A 59 -13.56 -1.97 -15.13
CA ILE A 59 -13.12 -0.71 -14.53
C ILE A 59 -12.93 0.31 -15.67
N PRO A 60 -13.52 1.52 -15.58
CA PRO A 60 -13.23 2.57 -16.56
C PRO A 60 -11.73 2.90 -16.58
N ILE A 61 -11.13 2.99 -17.77
CA ILE A 61 -9.67 3.21 -17.95
C ILE A 61 -9.14 4.37 -17.08
N LYS A 62 -9.91 5.47 -16.97
CA LYS A 62 -9.52 6.61 -16.14
C LYS A 62 -9.41 6.26 -14.64
N GLU A 63 -10.34 5.45 -14.14
CA GLU A 63 -10.34 4.98 -12.75
C GLU A 63 -9.21 3.98 -12.54
N GLN A 64 -8.97 3.08 -13.50
CA GLN A 64 -7.86 2.14 -13.47
C GLN A 64 -6.52 2.87 -13.32
N VAL A 65 -6.23 3.84 -14.21
CA VAL A 65 -4.99 4.63 -14.15
C VAL A 65 -4.82 5.33 -12.80
N THR A 66 -5.92 5.86 -12.25
CA THR A 66 -5.90 6.53 -10.94
C THR A 66 -5.57 5.54 -9.82
N ILE A 67 -6.20 4.36 -9.83
CA ILE A 67 -5.97 3.30 -8.84
C ILE A 67 -4.53 2.79 -8.92
N GLU A 68 -4.03 2.48 -10.12
CA GLU A 68 -2.67 1.99 -10.32
C GLU A 68 -1.62 3.01 -9.87
N SER A 69 -1.78 4.29 -10.25
CA SER A 69 -0.89 5.36 -9.79
C SER A 69 -0.89 5.48 -8.28
N SER A 70 -2.07 5.42 -7.65
CA SER A 70 -2.18 5.58 -6.20
C SER A 70 -1.60 4.39 -5.44
N ILE A 71 -1.75 3.16 -5.95
CA ILE A 71 -1.10 1.99 -5.37
C ILE A 71 0.43 2.11 -5.49
N HIS A 72 0.92 2.60 -6.62
CA HIS A 72 2.36 2.83 -6.81
C HIS A 72 2.90 3.87 -5.82
N ASP A 73 2.17 4.96 -5.61
CA ASP A 73 2.52 6.00 -4.62
C ASP A 73 2.53 5.44 -3.19
N MET A 74 1.56 4.60 -2.83
CA MET A 74 1.52 3.93 -1.52
C MET A 74 2.71 3.00 -1.31
N LEU A 75 3.05 2.19 -2.31
CA LEU A 75 4.20 1.28 -2.24
C LEU A 75 5.51 2.05 -2.07
N ASN A 76 5.69 3.14 -2.81
CA ASN A 76 6.86 4.01 -2.67
C ASN A 76 6.93 4.64 -1.28
N ALA A 77 5.81 5.14 -0.74
CA ALA A 77 5.77 5.70 0.61
C ALA A 77 6.13 4.67 1.69
N ILE A 78 5.68 3.42 1.56
CA ILE A 78 6.05 2.34 2.48
C ILE A 78 7.55 2.03 2.40
N ASP A 79 8.10 1.97 1.19
CA ASP A 79 9.52 1.69 0.97
C ASP A 79 10.41 2.82 1.49
N ASP A 80 10.01 4.09 1.28
CA ASP A 80 10.72 5.26 1.82
C ASP A 80 10.79 5.23 3.36
N ILE A 81 9.67 4.94 4.03
CA ILE A 81 9.64 4.84 5.50
C ILE A 81 10.47 3.65 5.98
N SER A 82 10.40 2.51 5.27
CA SER A 82 11.17 1.31 5.62
C SER A 82 12.69 1.58 5.54
N HIS A 83 13.13 2.38 4.56
CA HIS A 83 14.51 2.81 4.44
C HIS A 83 14.91 3.84 5.51
N ALA A 84 14.06 4.85 5.78
CA ALA A 84 14.32 5.86 6.80
C ALA A 84 14.41 5.26 8.23
N SER A 85 13.65 4.21 8.52
CA SER A 85 13.67 3.49 9.80
C SER A 85 14.96 2.66 9.99
N ALA A 86 15.59 2.25 8.89
CA ALA A 86 16.80 1.43 8.90
C ALA A 86 18.09 2.24 9.11
N ASP A 87 18.06 3.57 8.96
CA ASP A 87 19.18 4.45 9.29
C ASP A 87 19.22 4.72 10.80
N PRO A 88 20.19 4.17 11.56
CA PRO A 88 20.37 4.59 12.94
C PRO A 88 20.76 6.07 12.96
N PRO A 89 20.28 6.86 13.93
CA PRO A 89 20.73 8.24 14.10
C PRO A 89 22.25 8.21 14.25
N GLU A 90 22.95 8.85 13.30
CA GLU A 90 24.39 8.96 13.27
C GLU A 90 24.84 9.45 14.65
N ALA A 91 25.40 8.52 15.43
CA ALA A 91 25.83 8.77 16.79
C ALA A 91 26.89 9.86 16.71
N HIS A 92 26.48 11.10 16.97
CA HIS A 92 27.39 12.21 17.14
C HIS A 92 28.30 11.79 18.29
N ALA A 93 29.52 11.40 17.93
CA ALA A 93 30.59 11.12 18.86
C ALA A 93 30.81 12.40 19.66
N ILE A 94 30.23 12.45 20.86
CA ILE A 94 30.60 13.43 21.86
C ILE A 94 32.02 13.05 22.27
N LEU A 95 33.00 13.62 21.57
CA LEU A 95 34.38 13.68 22.01
C LEU A 95 34.38 14.38 23.36
N ILE A 96 34.62 13.61 24.41
CA ILE A 96 34.90 14.11 25.75
C ILE A 96 36.28 14.78 25.67
N ALA A 97 36.34 16.07 26.00
CA ALA A 97 37.57 16.81 26.27
C ALA A 97 37.47 17.45 27.65
#